data_AF-A0A9E3U9R8-F1
#
_entry.id   AF-A0A9E3U9R8-F1
#
_cell.length_a   1.000
_cell.length_b   1.000
_cell.length_c   1.000
_cell.angle_alpha   90.00
_cell.angle_beta   90.00
_cell.angle_gamma   90.00
#
_symmetry.space_group_name_H-M   'P 1'
#
loop_
_entity.id
_entity.type
_entity.pdbx_description
1 polymer ?
#
loop_
_entity_poly.entity_id
_entity_poly.type
_entity_poly.pdbx_seq_one_letter_code
_entity_poly.pdbx_strand_id
1 'polypeptide(L)'
;MKRAAVVAMVALAPACSKSGDPSAVGSATATTASVAPATSASTAPSVEPAVAVSATPTAYMSISERFASEAEKRPTGVPRVEDVMAALEKQGVRLREIKQHLGSPFQAAYCMGLQTGDDVHMSICEYRSEKAAIDGRQTSLDALKMVPARQIARNGGTTLTIRVGNPSPANEALVKTILKAFEGVKPTGRLAPPSPVTH
;
A
#
# COMPACT_ATOMS: atom_id res chain seq x y z
N MET A 1 8.57 40.78 -24.92
CA MET A 1 9.27 41.31 -23.74
C MET A 1 10.11 40.19 -23.15
N LYS A 2 11.45 40.30 -23.21
CA LYS A 2 12.41 39.27 -22.76
C LYS A 2 12.60 39.42 -21.24
N ARG A 3 12.40 38.36 -20.46
CA ARG A 3 12.78 38.33 -19.04
C ARG A 3 13.85 37.26 -18.82
N ALA A 4 14.96 37.71 -18.26
CA ALA A 4 16.21 36.99 -18.06
C ALA A 4 16.10 35.94 -16.93
N ALA A 5 16.81 34.83 -17.11
CA ALA A 5 16.98 33.77 -16.15
C ALA A 5 18.09 34.12 -15.14
N VAL A 6 17.84 33.87 -13.86
CA VAL A 6 18.86 33.89 -12.80
C VAL A 6 19.11 32.43 -12.40
N VAL A 7 20.31 31.93 -12.71
CA VAL A 7 20.80 30.61 -12.30
C VAL A 7 21.49 30.78 -10.95
N ALA A 8 20.93 30.19 -9.89
CA ALA A 8 21.58 30.10 -8.60
C ALA A 8 22.26 28.73 -8.47
N MET A 9 23.59 28.74 -8.41
CA MET A 9 24.42 27.59 -8.05
C MET A 9 24.24 27.28 -6.55
N VAL A 10 23.88 26.04 -6.23
CA VAL A 10 23.95 25.48 -4.88
C VAL A 10 25.07 24.46 -4.84
N ALA A 11 26.07 24.73 -3.99
CA ALA A 11 27.22 23.86 -3.75
C ALA A 11 26.82 22.69 -2.83
N LEU A 12 27.25 21.47 -3.18
CA LEU A 12 27.18 20.29 -2.32
C LEU A 12 28.34 20.28 -1.31
N ALA A 13 28.06 19.84 -0.09
CA ALA A 13 29.06 19.35 0.85
C ALA A 13 28.71 17.91 1.26
N PRO A 14 29.67 16.95 1.20
CA PRO A 14 29.49 15.60 1.73
C PRO A 14 29.98 15.53 3.18
N ALA A 15 29.21 14.88 4.06
CA ALA A 15 29.71 14.47 5.37
C ALA A 15 29.11 13.11 5.77
N CYS A 16 29.86 12.05 5.48
CA CYS A 16 29.73 10.74 6.09
C CYS A 16 30.57 10.70 7.38
N SER A 17 29.99 10.22 8.48
CA SER A 17 30.63 9.67 9.69
C SER A 17 29.50 9.22 10.62
N LYS A 18 29.53 8.15 11.42
CA LYS A 18 30.48 7.08 11.71
C LYS A 18 29.72 6.09 12.63
N SER A 19 30.02 4.79 12.50
CA SER A 19 29.43 3.67 13.25
C SER A 19 29.69 3.73 14.77
N GLY A 20 28.76 3.13 15.53
CA GLY A 20 28.94 2.73 16.93
C GLY A 20 28.13 1.44 17.19
N ASP A 21 28.86 0.33 17.37
CA ASP A 21 28.41 -0.98 17.85
C ASP A 21 28.50 -1.04 19.41
N PRO A 22 28.35 -2.20 20.07
CA PRO A 22 27.10 -2.75 20.61
C PRO A 22 27.18 -2.89 22.15
N SER A 23 26.09 -3.25 22.83
CA SER A 23 26.08 -4.10 24.06
C SER A 23 24.73 -4.08 24.74
N ALA A 24 24.11 -5.25 24.90
CA ALA A 24 23.65 -5.71 26.20
C ALA A 24 23.32 -7.20 26.11
N VAL A 25 24.15 -7.96 26.80
CA VAL A 25 24.03 -9.39 27.09
C VAL A 25 22.86 -9.58 28.07
N GLY A 26 21.98 -10.53 27.77
CA GLY A 26 20.90 -10.94 28.67
C GLY A 26 20.77 -12.47 28.68
N SER A 27 21.58 -13.11 29.52
CA SER A 27 21.41 -14.50 29.93
C SER A 27 20.20 -14.65 30.86
N ALA A 28 19.29 -15.58 30.56
CA ALA A 28 18.50 -16.28 31.58
C ALA A 28 17.97 -17.60 30.98
N THR A 29 18.67 -18.70 31.26
CA THR A 29 18.27 -19.76 32.21
C THR A 29 17.32 -20.79 31.59
N ALA A 30 17.91 -21.94 31.27
CA ALA A 30 17.22 -23.18 30.95
C ALA A 30 16.33 -23.64 32.10
N THR A 31 15.10 -24.06 31.79
CA THR A 31 14.32 -24.95 32.64
C THR A 31 14.01 -26.22 31.85
N THR A 32 14.71 -27.28 32.20
CA THR A 32 14.44 -28.66 31.80
C THR A 32 13.23 -29.17 32.58
N ALA A 33 12.14 -29.46 31.87
CA ALA A 33 11.06 -30.30 32.39
C ALA A 33 10.97 -31.56 31.53
N SER A 34 11.44 -32.65 32.11
CA SER A 34 11.31 -34.03 31.62
C SER A 34 9.90 -34.52 31.93
N VAL A 35 9.15 -34.93 30.91
CA VAL A 35 7.89 -35.67 31.07
C VAL A 35 7.91 -36.89 30.16
N ALA A 36 7.55 -38.02 30.76
CA ALA A 36 7.60 -39.39 30.27
C ALA A 36 6.79 -39.64 28.97
N PRO A 37 7.11 -40.71 28.21
CA PRO A 37 6.43 -41.05 26.97
C PRO A 37 5.11 -41.77 27.25
N ALA A 38 4.00 -41.21 26.75
CA ALA A 38 2.74 -41.92 26.64
C ALA A 38 2.66 -42.56 25.25
N THR A 39 2.80 -43.88 25.23
CA THR A 39 2.57 -44.73 24.06
C THR A 39 1.10 -44.63 23.65
N SER A 40 0.82 -44.00 22.52
CA SER A 40 -0.47 -44.10 21.83
C SER A 40 -0.18 -44.42 20.38
N ALA A 41 -0.54 -45.65 19.99
CA ALA A 41 -0.52 -46.11 18.61
C ALA A 41 -1.53 -45.27 17.82
N SER A 42 -1.02 -44.28 17.08
CA SER A 42 -1.79 -43.48 16.13
C SER A 42 -1.59 -44.07 14.75
N THR A 43 -2.68 -44.55 14.15
CA THR A 43 -2.75 -45.03 12.78
C THR A 43 -2.39 -43.85 11.86
N ALA A 44 -1.22 -43.92 11.23
CA ALA A 44 -0.71 -42.85 10.37
C ALA A 44 -1.63 -42.68 9.14
N PRO A 45 -2.25 -41.51 8.93
CA PRO A 45 -2.81 -41.18 7.63
C PRO A 45 -1.66 -41.05 6.63
N SER A 46 -1.85 -41.62 5.43
CA SER A 46 -0.92 -41.49 4.31
C SER A 46 -0.70 -40.01 4.02
N VAL A 47 0.49 -39.52 4.36
CA VAL A 47 0.91 -38.15 4.08
C VAL A 47 1.27 -38.10 2.59
N GLU A 48 0.32 -37.64 1.78
CA GLU A 48 0.63 -37.13 0.45
C GLU A 48 1.71 -36.06 0.62
N PRO A 49 2.86 -36.15 -0.07
CA PRO A 49 3.94 -35.20 0.13
C PRO A 49 3.44 -33.82 -0.30
N ALA A 50 3.22 -32.95 0.69
CA ALA A 50 2.93 -31.55 0.44
C ALA A 50 4.12 -30.99 -0.34
N VAL A 51 3.93 -30.73 -1.63
CA VAL A 51 4.92 -30.04 -2.44
C VAL A 51 5.04 -28.65 -1.84
N ALA A 52 6.09 -28.45 -1.04
CA ALA A 52 6.45 -27.15 -0.52
C ALA A 52 6.85 -26.28 -1.71
N VAL A 53 5.88 -25.58 -2.29
CA VAL A 53 6.16 -24.52 -3.25
C VAL A 53 6.82 -23.41 -2.46
N SER A 54 8.16 -23.41 -2.43
CA SER A 54 8.95 -22.32 -1.87
C SER A 54 8.54 -21.04 -2.59
N ALA A 55 7.79 -20.17 -1.90
CA ALA A 55 7.41 -18.88 -2.45
C ALA A 55 8.68 -18.08 -2.73
N THR A 56 8.95 -17.76 -4.00
CA THR A 56 10.07 -16.89 -4.37
C THR A 56 9.96 -15.58 -3.60
N PRO A 57 10.97 -15.20 -2.80
CA PRO A 57 10.92 -13.92 -2.10
C PRO A 57 10.76 -12.78 -3.10
N THR A 58 9.95 -11.77 -2.76
CA THR A 58 9.64 -10.63 -3.64
C THR A 58 10.88 -9.92 -4.17
N ALA A 59 11.98 -9.94 -3.42
CA ALA A 59 13.28 -9.39 -3.81
C ALA A 59 13.83 -10.01 -5.11
N TYR A 60 13.52 -11.27 -5.40
CA TYR A 60 13.98 -11.99 -6.60
C TYR A 60 12.99 -11.93 -7.77
N MET A 61 11.80 -11.37 -7.56
CA MET A 61 10.82 -11.17 -8.63
C MET A 61 11.19 -9.96 -9.49
N SER A 62 11.01 -10.09 -10.80
CA SER A 62 10.96 -8.97 -11.74
C SER A 62 9.81 -8.01 -11.41
N ILE A 63 9.87 -6.78 -11.93
CA ILE A 63 8.81 -5.78 -11.71
C ILE A 63 7.45 -6.29 -12.22
N SER A 64 7.43 -6.95 -13.39
CA SER A 64 6.21 -7.52 -13.96
C SER A 64 5.59 -8.61 -13.08
N GLU A 65 6.41 -9.50 -12.53
CA GLU A 65 5.94 -10.54 -11.59
C GLU A 65 5.39 -9.94 -10.30
N ARG A 66 5.98 -8.84 -9.81
CA ARG A 66 5.45 -8.14 -8.64
C ARG A 66 4.08 -7.54 -8.91
N PHE A 67 3.90 -6.90 -10.07
CA PHE A 67 2.59 -6.38 -10.49
C PHE A 67 1.53 -7.50 -10.56
N ALA A 68 1.86 -8.63 -11.20
CA ALA A 68 0.97 -9.78 -11.28
C ALA A 68 0.63 -10.34 -9.89
N SER A 69 1.64 -10.54 -9.04
CA SER A 69 1.44 -11.04 -7.67
C SER A 69 0.56 -10.11 -6.82
N GLU A 70 0.70 -8.79 -6.94
CA GLU A 70 -0.18 -7.84 -6.24
C GLU A 70 -1.62 -7.92 -6.76
N ALA A 71 -1.81 -8.05 -8.08
CA ALA A 71 -3.13 -8.18 -8.71
C ALA A 71 -3.85 -9.48 -8.30
N GLU A 72 -3.13 -10.59 -8.19
CA GLU A 72 -3.68 -11.90 -7.76
C GLU A 72 -4.08 -11.91 -6.28
N LYS A 73 -3.30 -11.22 -5.42
CA LYS A 73 -3.45 -11.26 -3.96
C LYS A 73 -4.30 -10.14 -3.40
N ARG A 74 -5.12 -9.51 -4.25
CA ARG A 74 -6.00 -8.39 -3.87
C ARG A 74 -6.95 -8.78 -2.74
N PRO A 75 -7.15 -7.88 -1.76
CA PRO A 75 -8.05 -8.14 -0.64
C PRO A 75 -9.52 -8.15 -1.09
N THR A 76 -10.33 -8.87 -0.34
CA THR A 76 -11.79 -8.90 -0.48
C THR A 76 -12.45 -8.16 0.70
N GLY A 77 -13.69 -7.69 0.50
CA GLY A 77 -14.44 -6.99 1.54
C GLY A 77 -13.96 -5.56 1.81
N VAL A 78 -13.15 -4.99 0.92
CA VAL A 78 -12.80 -3.55 0.90
C VAL A 78 -13.29 -2.95 -0.41
N PRO A 79 -13.53 -1.62 -0.49
CA PRO A 79 -13.87 -0.97 -1.76
C PRO A 79 -12.82 -1.27 -2.83
N ARG A 80 -13.24 -1.85 -3.96
CA ARG A 80 -12.32 -2.20 -5.04
C ARG A 80 -12.01 -0.98 -5.89
N VAL A 81 -10.82 -0.96 -6.48
CA VAL A 81 -10.37 0.08 -7.43
C VAL A 81 -11.40 0.28 -8.54
N GLU A 82 -11.94 -0.80 -9.11
CA GLU A 82 -12.91 -0.73 -10.21
C GLU A 82 -14.22 -0.10 -9.76
N ASP A 83 -14.69 -0.42 -8.56
CA ASP A 83 -15.91 0.17 -7.99
C ASP A 83 -15.71 1.67 -7.72
N VAL A 84 -14.52 2.07 -7.27
CA VAL A 84 -14.15 3.48 -7.12
C VAL A 84 -14.13 4.18 -8.47
N MET A 85 -13.46 3.62 -9.47
CA MET A 85 -13.42 4.22 -10.82
C MET A 85 -14.82 4.36 -11.42
N ALA A 86 -15.66 3.33 -11.32
CA ALA A 86 -17.04 3.39 -11.78
C ALA A 86 -17.86 4.48 -11.05
N ALA A 87 -17.64 4.66 -9.74
CA ALA A 87 -18.28 5.73 -8.97
C ALA A 87 -17.83 7.13 -9.43
N LEU A 88 -16.54 7.31 -9.75
CA LEU A 88 -16.00 8.56 -10.30
C LEU A 88 -16.61 8.88 -11.67
N GLU A 89 -16.63 7.90 -12.57
CA GLU A 89 -17.21 8.06 -13.91
C GLU A 89 -18.71 8.37 -13.86
N LYS A 90 -19.44 7.78 -12.91
CA LYS A 90 -20.85 8.09 -12.66
C LYS A 90 -21.08 9.54 -12.23
N GLN A 91 -20.09 10.18 -11.60
CA GLN A 91 -20.12 11.62 -11.30
C GLN A 91 -19.62 12.49 -12.47
N GLY A 92 -19.37 11.90 -13.64
CA GLY A 92 -18.91 12.62 -14.83
C GLY A 92 -17.40 12.87 -14.87
N VAL A 93 -16.62 12.32 -13.92
CA VAL A 93 -15.16 12.43 -13.95
C VAL A 93 -14.62 11.61 -15.12
N ARG A 94 -13.76 12.20 -15.96
CA ARG A 94 -13.17 11.54 -17.14
C ARG A 94 -11.80 10.99 -16.77
N LEU A 95 -11.73 9.67 -16.57
CA LEU A 95 -10.49 9.00 -16.18
C LEU A 95 -9.61 8.75 -17.41
N ARG A 96 -8.30 8.94 -17.24
CA ARG A 96 -7.25 8.71 -18.25
C ARG A 96 -6.00 8.17 -17.58
N GLU A 97 -5.05 7.69 -18.38
CA GLU A 97 -3.73 7.23 -17.90
C GLU A 97 -3.83 6.18 -16.77
N ILE A 98 -4.79 5.25 -16.92
CA ILE A 98 -5.07 4.21 -15.93
C ILE A 98 -3.95 3.16 -16.00
N LYS A 99 -3.17 3.06 -14.93
CA LYS A 99 -2.02 2.14 -14.84
C LYS A 99 -1.78 1.65 -13.42
N GLN A 100 -1.42 0.37 -13.30
CA GLN A 100 -1.07 -0.19 -12.00
C GLN A 100 0.22 0.44 -11.47
N HIS A 101 0.27 0.68 -10.15
CA HIS A 101 1.49 1.01 -9.42
C HIS A 101 1.74 -0.06 -8.36
N LEU A 102 3.01 -0.28 -8.00
CA LEU A 102 3.32 -1.19 -6.90
C LEU A 102 2.80 -0.60 -5.60
N GLY A 103 1.96 -1.35 -4.89
CA GLY A 103 1.39 -0.97 -3.61
C GLY A 103 2.34 -1.22 -2.43
N SER A 104 3.26 -2.17 -2.58
CA SER A 104 4.23 -2.56 -1.57
C SER A 104 5.02 -1.41 -0.89
N PRO A 105 5.46 -0.33 -1.59
CA PRO A 105 6.13 0.80 -0.93
C PRO A 105 5.27 1.53 0.11
N PHE A 106 3.94 1.41 0.02
CA PHE A 106 2.98 2.03 0.93
C PHE A 106 2.19 1.00 1.73
N GLN A 107 2.69 -0.23 1.82
CA GLN A 107 2.05 -1.36 2.52
C GLN A 107 0.66 -1.73 1.96
N ALA A 108 0.34 -1.29 0.75
CA ALA A 108 -0.89 -1.67 0.05
C ALA A 108 -0.70 -3.03 -0.61
N ALA A 109 -1.81 -3.78 -0.75
CA ALA A 109 -1.83 -5.04 -1.47
C ALA A 109 -1.92 -4.83 -2.99
N TYR A 110 -2.50 -3.71 -3.43
CA TYR A 110 -2.68 -3.35 -4.83
C TYR A 110 -2.92 -1.85 -4.98
N CYS A 111 -2.38 -1.21 -6.01
CA CYS A 111 -2.66 0.19 -6.31
C CYS A 111 -2.87 0.44 -7.81
N MET A 112 -3.73 1.40 -8.12
CA MET A 112 -3.99 1.89 -9.47
C MET A 112 -3.85 3.41 -9.51
N GLY A 113 -3.00 3.90 -10.42
CA GLY A 113 -2.88 5.30 -10.76
C GLY A 113 -3.80 5.69 -11.90
N LEU A 114 -4.30 6.91 -11.87
CA LEU A 114 -5.16 7.48 -12.91
C LEU A 114 -5.12 9.01 -12.87
N GLN A 115 -5.62 9.66 -13.92
CA GLN A 115 -5.64 11.11 -14.07
C GLN A 115 -6.99 11.58 -14.58
N THR A 116 -7.33 12.84 -14.31
CA THR A 116 -8.45 13.55 -14.94
C THR A 116 -8.00 14.95 -15.32
N GLY A 117 -8.13 15.29 -16.61
CA GLY A 117 -7.47 16.47 -17.17
C GLY A 117 -5.95 16.40 -17.01
N ASP A 118 -5.30 17.56 -17.06
CA ASP A 118 -3.83 17.67 -16.96
C ASP A 118 -3.34 17.93 -15.53
N ASP A 119 -4.25 18.29 -14.61
CA ASP A 119 -3.89 18.83 -13.31
C ASP A 119 -4.23 17.93 -12.12
N VAL A 120 -5.07 16.90 -12.28
CA VAL A 120 -5.52 16.08 -11.15
C VAL A 120 -5.06 14.64 -11.33
N HIS A 121 -4.08 14.25 -10.52
CA HIS A 121 -3.54 12.89 -10.46
C HIS A 121 -4.10 12.16 -9.24
N MET A 122 -4.44 10.90 -9.42
CA MET A 122 -5.03 10.06 -8.39
C MET A 122 -4.29 8.72 -8.27
N SER A 123 -4.29 8.17 -7.06
CA SER A 123 -3.87 6.79 -6.79
C SER A 123 -4.85 6.16 -5.82
N ILE A 124 -5.48 5.06 -6.23
CA ILE A 124 -6.37 4.26 -5.39
C ILE A 124 -5.57 3.04 -4.92
N CYS A 125 -5.52 2.80 -3.61
CA CYS A 125 -4.78 1.69 -3.04
C CYS A 125 -5.66 0.83 -2.13
N GLU A 126 -5.61 -0.48 -2.33
CA GLU A 126 -6.34 -1.49 -1.56
C GLU A 126 -5.45 -2.10 -0.48
N TYR A 127 -5.98 -2.21 0.73
CA TYR A 127 -5.28 -2.76 1.89
C TYR A 127 -6.06 -3.95 2.44
N ARG A 128 -5.33 -4.87 3.09
CA ARG A 128 -5.92 -6.08 3.67
C ARG A 128 -6.91 -5.81 4.81
N SER A 129 -6.84 -4.64 5.41
CA SER A 129 -7.72 -4.24 6.50
C SER A 129 -7.78 -2.73 6.61
N GLU A 130 -8.76 -2.26 7.39
CA GLU A 130 -8.89 -0.85 7.74
C GLU A 130 -7.64 -0.32 8.46
N LYS A 131 -7.09 -1.11 9.40
CA LYS A 131 -5.83 -0.77 10.09
C LYS A 131 -4.67 -0.62 9.12
N ALA A 132 -4.52 -1.57 8.17
CA ALA A 132 -3.46 -1.48 7.17
C ALA A 132 -3.62 -0.24 6.27
N ALA A 133 -4.84 0.19 5.97
CA ALA A 133 -5.08 1.45 5.25
C ALA A 133 -4.68 2.70 6.06
N ILE A 134 -4.86 2.68 7.39
CA ILE A 134 -4.41 3.74 8.28
C ILE A 134 -2.88 3.80 8.29
N ASP A 135 -2.22 2.66 8.53
CA ASP A 135 -0.77 2.57 8.61
C ASP A 135 -0.11 2.92 7.26
N GLY A 136 -0.68 2.45 6.16
CA GLY A 136 -0.26 2.77 4.79
C GLY A 136 -0.46 4.23 4.41
N ARG A 137 -1.56 4.87 4.84
CA ARG A 137 -1.76 6.31 4.70
C ARG A 137 -0.66 7.09 5.41
N GLN A 138 -0.34 6.72 6.65
CA GLN A 138 0.72 7.38 7.41
C GLN A 138 2.09 7.20 6.74
N THR A 139 2.44 5.97 6.37
CA THR A 139 3.66 5.64 5.61
C THR A 139 3.78 6.52 4.37
N SER A 140 2.68 6.69 3.65
CA SER A 140 2.67 7.49 2.43
C SER A 140 2.80 9.00 2.70
N LEU A 141 2.20 9.53 3.77
CA LEU A 141 2.38 10.92 4.17
C LEU A 141 3.84 11.20 4.53
N ASP A 142 4.47 10.31 5.29
CA ASP A 142 5.86 10.47 5.72
C ASP A 142 6.84 10.37 4.54
N ALA A 143 6.66 9.36 3.69
CA ALA A 143 7.51 9.12 2.52
C ALA A 143 7.44 10.24 1.48
N LEU A 144 6.29 10.90 1.34
CA LEU A 144 6.03 11.92 0.32
C LEU A 144 5.73 13.30 0.91
N LYS A 145 6.22 13.59 2.13
CA LYS A 145 5.98 14.87 2.81
C LYS A 145 6.42 16.11 2.02
N MET A 146 7.36 15.94 1.08
CA MET A 146 7.88 17.00 0.21
C MET A 146 7.01 17.24 -1.03
N VAL A 147 5.98 16.42 -1.28
CA VAL A 147 5.08 16.57 -2.43
C VAL A 147 3.92 17.47 -2.03
N PRO A 148 3.87 18.73 -2.53
CA PRO A 148 2.82 19.67 -2.16
C PRO A 148 1.46 19.29 -2.76
N ALA A 149 0.40 19.92 -2.26
CA ALA A 149 -0.97 19.82 -2.78
C ALA A 149 -1.47 18.36 -2.90
N ARG A 150 -1.07 17.54 -1.92
CA ARG A 150 -1.43 16.14 -1.81
C ARG A 150 -2.40 15.93 -0.66
N GLN A 151 -3.48 15.21 -0.94
CA GLN A 151 -4.46 14.79 0.06
C GLN A 151 -4.69 13.29 -0.04
N ILE A 152 -4.95 12.63 1.09
CA ILE A 152 -5.25 11.20 1.15
C ILE A 152 -6.52 10.99 1.94
N ALA A 153 -7.56 10.56 1.24
CA ALA A 153 -8.82 10.10 1.82
C ALA A 153 -8.78 8.58 2.03
N ARG A 154 -9.64 8.10 2.94
CA ARG A 154 -9.75 6.68 3.30
C ARG A 154 -11.22 6.27 3.34
N ASN A 155 -11.52 5.08 2.84
CA ASN A 155 -12.82 4.42 2.92
C ASN A 155 -12.59 2.94 3.27
N GLY A 156 -12.79 2.60 4.54
CA GLY A 156 -12.46 1.27 5.08
C GLY A 156 -11.00 0.90 4.83
N GLY A 157 -10.78 -0.24 4.18
CA GLY A 157 -9.46 -0.75 3.77
C GLY A 157 -8.94 -0.18 2.44
N THR A 158 -9.47 0.93 1.93
CA THR A 158 -9.04 1.53 0.66
C THR A 158 -8.68 3.00 0.87
N THR A 159 -7.63 3.48 0.21
CA THR A 159 -7.26 4.90 0.20
C THR A 159 -7.36 5.49 -1.20
N LEU A 160 -7.66 6.79 -1.26
CA LEU A 160 -7.59 7.60 -2.45
C LEU A 160 -6.63 8.76 -2.18
N THR A 161 -5.47 8.73 -2.84
CA THR A 161 -4.56 9.87 -2.90
C THR A 161 -4.94 10.75 -4.08
N ILE A 162 -5.01 12.06 -3.87
CA ILE A 162 -5.20 13.06 -4.92
C ILE A 162 -4.06 14.07 -4.83
N ARG A 163 -3.46 14.41 -5.98
CA ARG A 163 -2.52 15.51 -6.13
C ARG A 163 -3.04 16.47 -7.19
N VAL A 164 -3.03 17.76 -6.87
CA VAL A 164 -3.41 18.83 -7.81
C VAL A 164 -2.16 19.58 -8.26
N GLY A 165 -1.88 19.58 -9.57
CA GLY A 165 -0.76 20.28 -10.20
C GLY A 165 -0.96 21.79 -10.21
N ASN A 166 -2.13 22.26 -10.67
CA ASN A 166 -2.49 23.67 -10.71
C ASN A 166 -3.75 23.94 -9.85
N PRO A 167 -3.60 24.56 -8.66
CA PRO A 167 -4.75 24.92 -7.83
C PRO A 167 -5.67 25.93 -8.54
N SER A 168 -6.95 25.61 -8.65
CA SER A 168 -7.98 26.48 -9.20
C SER A 168 -9.34 26.17 -8.59
N PRO A 169 -10.31 27.10 -8.59
CA PRO A 169 -11.67 26.82 -8.12
C PRO A 169 -12.33 25.64 -8.85
N ALA A 170 -12.03 25.46 -10.14
CA ALA A 170 -12.51 24.32 -10.92
C ALA A 170 -11.93 23.00 -10.42
N ASN A 171 -10.62 22.95 -10.16
CA ASN A 171 -9.96 21.76 -9.62
C ASN A 171 -10.41 21.47 -8.18
N GLU A 172 -10.64 22.48 -7.35
CA GLU A 172 -11.21 22.31 -6.01
C GLU A 172 -12.62 21.70 -6.06
N ALA A 173 -13.49 22.18 -6.96
CA ALA A 173 -14.82 21.62 -7.14
C ALA A 173 -14.75 20.16 -7.64
N LEU A 174 -13.86 19.87 -8.58
CA LEU A 174 -13.63 18.52 -9.08
C LEU A 174 -13.14 17.57 -7.97
N VAL A 175 -12.18 18.02 -7.15
CA VAL A 175 -11.67 17.26 -6.00
C VAL A 175 -12.79 16.95 -5.00
N LYS A 176 -13.67 17.92 -4.70
CA LYS A 176 -14.83 17.68 -3.82
C LYS A 176 -15.77 16.62 -4.40
N THR A 177 -16.03 16.65 -5.71
CA THR A 177 -16.83 15.62 -6.40
C THR A 177 -16.18 14.24 -6.30
N ILE A 178 -14.87 14.16 -6.55
CA ILE A 178 -14.09 12.92 -6.46
C ILE A 178 -14.15 12.33 -5.05
N LEU A 179 -13.91 13.15 -4.01
CA LEU A 179 -13.95 12.70 -2.62
C LEU A 179 -15.34 12.16 -2.24
N LYS A 180 -16.39 12.91 -2.57
CA LYS A 180 -17.77 12.50 -2.29
C LYS A 180 -18.13 11.17 -2.98
N ALA A 181 -17.70 11.00 -4.23
CA ALA A 181 -17.91 9.75 -4.96
C ALA A 181 -17.20 8.58 -4.26
N PHE A 182 -15.94 8.78 -3.88
CA PHE A 182 -15.12 7.78 -3.20
C PHE A 182 -15.68 7.37 -1.83
N GLU A 183 -16.14 8.32 -1.03
CA GLU A 183 -16.78 8.06 0.26
C GLU A 183 -18.09 7.25 0.13
N GLY A 184 -18.79 7.41 -0.99
CA GLY A 184 -20.03 6.69 -1.28
C GLY A 184 -19.86 5.23 -1.71
N VAL A 185 -18.63 4.78 -1.98
CA VAL A 185 -18.37 3.41 -2.44
C VAL A 185 -18.51 2.44 -1.27
N LYS A 186 -19.28 1.37 -1.48
CA LYS A 186 -19.45 0.31 -0.48
C LYS A 186 -18.44 -0.81 -0.75
N PRO A 187 -17.95 -1.50 0.29
CA PRO A 187 -17.12 -2.68 0.10
C PRO A 187 -17.88 -3.79 -0.64
N THR A 188 -17.21 -4.41 -1.59
CA THR A 188 -17.71 -5.59 -2.32
C THR A 188 -17.35 -6.84 -1.51
N GLY A 189 -18.36 -7.47 -0.90
CA GLY A 189 -18.21 -8.68 -0.10
C GLY A 189 -17.98 -8.44 1.39
N ARG A 190 -17.79 -9.53 2.14
CA ARG A 190 -17.51 -9.50 3.58
C ARG A 190 -15.99 -9.39 3.78
N LEU A 191 -15.52 -8.50 4.66
CA LEU A 191 -14.12 -8.49 5.09
C LEU A 191 -13.78 -9.87 5.66
N ALA A 192 -12.72 -10.48 5.14
CA ALA A 192 -12.14 -11.63 5.81
C ALA A 192 -11.74 -11.23 7.24
N PRO A 193 -11.99 -12.06 8.26
CA PRO A 193 -11.51 -11.79 9.61
C PRO A 193 -9.97 -11.62 9.57
N PRO A 194 -9.41 -10.75 10.43
CA PRO A 194 -7.96 -10.57 10.49
C PRO A 194 -7.30 -11.93 10.75
N SER A 195 -6.35 -12.33 9.91
CA SER A 195 -5.55 -13.53 10.16
C SER A 195 -4.86 -13.40 11.52
N PRO A 196 -4.85 -14.44 12.37
CA PRO A 196 -4.10 -14.39 13.62
C PRO A 196 -2.63 -14.16 13.31
N VAL A 197 -2.03 -13.15 13.93
CA VAL A 197 -0.60 -12.88 13.84
C VAL A 197 0.12 -13.94 14.68
N THR A 198 0.70 -14.94 14.02
CA THR A 198 1.70 -15.82 14.65
C THR A 198 3.03 -15.06 14.71
N HIS A 199 3.48 -14.76 15.93
CA HIS A 199 4.79 -14.19 16.25
C HIS A 199 5.87 -15.28 16.29
#